data_AF-A0A962KAQ8-F1
#
_entry.id   AF-A0A962KAQ8-F1
#
_cell.length_a   1.000
_cell.length_b   1.000
_cell.length_c   1.000
_cell.angle_alpha   90.00
_cell.angle_beta   90.00
_cell.angle_gamma   90.00
#
_symmetry.space_group_name_H-M   'P 1'
#
loop_
_entity.id
_entity.type
_entity.pdbx_description
1 polymer ?
#
loop_
_entity_poly.entity_id
_entity_poly.type
_entity_poly.pdbx_seq_one_letter_code
_entity_poly.pdbx_strand_id
1 'polypeptide(L)'
;MKLNTIAWGIAVFVTMQIPSIADDTDIYINAAPAGSAEPMVFLSLDYRPNLGSTLCSEVSPQDPSGQCGSLLGEAYPNLDTGPGTVTLFDGLRAVFKTVFDELDGVQVAFMMNHDNSCTGGKRGGGPGVTGCSNGGYFLRGLKSFDSTDSNGAKADMLAALASIPVPSGNLSHSYQGQELYFELFRYLTGQEWHNAHTGWTDFGTSKNQNLDSDYPLAAWDTTIESGSNYLTPFTASTGYECTRLYAINMLFQVSNQDSDNQDEVKASVANGGLGITINNPDFDDIIEFMRDTDLAPNASGDTGYGYWPDVDGNQNLTSYFVAAQVNNTTNGYASAGGTFSALPLTDPAVLLDDLRNIFREILSISTTFVAASVPVNVFNRSDIVDNVFIAQFKVDPDGRANWNGNLKKLKLLESTDNLGSQTLTVVDANNLDAIASDGRISYNSLTYWTDSASLPPPEGDELDGKDGRSIARGGAGQQIPGYLGGAFTIGD
;
A
#
# COMPACT_ATOMS: atom_id res chain seq x y z
N MET A 1 -18.10 -51.68 -72.50
CA MET A 1 -18.72 -50.94 -71.39
C MET A 1 -17.83 -51.07 -70.16
N LYS A 2 -17.11 -49.99 -69.84
CA LYS A 2 -16.56 -49.57 -68.53
C LYS A 2 -15.39 -48.63 -68.80
N LEU A 3 -15.68 -47.33 -68.74
CA LEU A 3 -14.69 -46.28 -68.51
C LEU A 3 -13.97 -46.58 -67.19
N ASN A 4 -12.66 -46.34 -67.12
CA ASN A 4 -12.05 -45.93 -65.86
C ASN A 4 -11.00 -44.86 -66.13
N THR A 5 -11.37 -43.67 -65.71
CA THR A 5 -10.68 -42.39 -65.72
C THR A 5 -9.40 -42.42 -64.90
N ILE A 6 -8.35 -41.80 -65.45
CA ILE A 6 -7.09 -41.48 -64.80
C ILE A 6 -7.35 -40.28 -63.86
N ALA A 7 -7.22 -40.48 -62.56
CA ALA A 7 -7.27 -39.41 -61.56
C ALA A 7 -5.85 -38.98 -61.20
N TRP A 8 -5.50 -37.74 -61.54
CA TRP A 8 -4.31 -37.04 -61.03
C TRP A 8 -4.57 -36.65 -59.57
N GLY A 9 -3.82 -37.23 -58.64
CA GLY A 9 -3.81 -36.81 -57.24
C GLY A 9 -2.83 -35.65 -57.04
N ILE A 10 -3.33 -34.42 -56.93
CA ILE A 10 -2.58 -33.27 -56.42
C ILE A 10 -2.56 -33.40 -54.89
N ALA A 11 -1.41 -33.72 -54.32
CA ALA A 11 -1.20 -33.67 -52.87
C ALA A 11 -1.01 -32.21 -52.45
N VAL A 12 -2.10 -31.59 -51.96
CA VAL A 12 -2.03 -30.30 -51.26
C VAL A 12 -1.51 -30.59 -49.84
N PHE A 13 -0.25 -30.27 -49.59
CA PHE A 13 0.28 -30.19 -48.23
C PHE A 13 -0.37 -28.96 -47.55
N VAL A 14 -1.44 -29.20 -46.81
CA VAL A 14 -1.96 -28.23 -45.84
C VAL A 14 -0.97 -28.22 -44.69
N THR A 15 -0.10 -27.22 -44.66
CA THR A 15 0.66 -26.87 -43.46
C THR A 15 -0.37 -26.39 -42.43
N MET A 16 -0.82 -27.28 -41.54
CA MET A 16 -1.43 -26.88 -40.29
C MET A 16 -0.36 -26.08 -39.53
N GLN A 17 -0.48 -24.76 -39.54
CA GLN A 17 0.19 -23.92 -38.55
C GLN A 17 -0.48 -24.28 -37.22
N ILE A 18 0.18 -25.14 -36.45
CA ILE A 18 -0.11 -25.27 -35.04
C ILE A 18 0.30 -23.90 -34.45
N PRO A 19 -0.60 -23.10 -33.87
CA PRO A 19 -0.17 -21.96 -33.09
C PRO A 19 0.74 -22.51 -31.99
N SER A 20 2.01 -22.11 -32.00
CA SER A 20 2.86 -22.30 -30.83
C SER A 20 2.29 -21.41 -29.73
N ILE A 21 1.44 -21.98 -28.89
CA ILE A 21 1.07 -21.36 -27.63
C ILE A 21 2.30 -21.50 -26.74
N ALA A 22 3.06 -20.42 -26.61
CA ALA A 22 4.05 -20.30 -25.55
C ALA A 22 3.26 -20.01 -24.27
N ASP A 23 3.06 -21.06 -23.47
CA ASP A 23 2.31 -21.06 -22.20
C ASP A 23 2.77 -19.96 -21.22
N ASP A 24 4.02 -19.50 -21.36
CA ASP A 24 4.67 -18.53 -20.47
C ASP A 24 4.46 -17.04 -20.84
N THR A 25 3.68 -16.72 -21.88
CA THR A 25 3.46 -15.31 -22.29
C THR A 25 2.01 -14.82 -22.22
N ASP A 26 1.03 -15.71 -22.10
CA ASP A 26 -0.39 -15.37 -22.25
C ASP A 26 -0.96 -14.54 -21.08
N ILE A 27 -0.37 -14.64 -19.89
CA ILE A 27 -0.71 -13.77 -18.73
C ILE A 27 -0.37 -12.29 -18.99
N TYR A 28 0.44 -11.97 -19.99
CA TYR A 28 0.95 -10.62 -20.25
C TYR A 28 0.48 -10.00 -21.58
N ILE A 29 -0.12 -10.80 -22.48
CA ILE A 29 -0.64 -10.34 -23.78
C ILE A 29 -2.14 -10.02 -23.69
N ASN A 30 -2.84 -10.59 -22.71
CA ASN A 30 -4.21 -10.19 -22.43
C ASN A 30 -4.18 -8.80 -21.79
N ALA A 31 -4.77 -7.81 -22.48
CA ALA A 31 -5.18 -6.57 -21.84
C ALA A 31 -5.94 -6.92 -20.56
N ALA A 32 -5.74 -6.13 -19.49
CA ALA A 32 -6.46 -6.32 -18.22
C ALA A 32 -7.91 -6.66 -18.55
N PRO A 33 -8.42 -7.83 -18.12
CA PRO A 33 -9.77 -8.23 -18.46
C PRO A 33 -10.70 -7.09 -18.05
N ALA A 34 -11.68 -6.76 -18.89
CA ALA A 34 -12.74 -5.85 -18.50
C ALA A 34 -13.38 -6.39 -17.21
N GLY A 35 -13.05 -5.78 -16.06
CA GLY A 35 -13.35 -6.33 -14.74
C GLY A 35 -12.17 -6.61 -13.80
N SER A 36 -10.93 -6.18 -14.10
CA SER A 36 -9.84 -6.17 -13.11
C SER A 36 -10.25 -5.36 -11.87
N ALA A 37 -10.16 -5.98 -10.70
CA ALA A 37 -10.48 -5.31 -9.45
C ALA A 37 -9.51 -4.16 -9.15
N GLU A 38 -10.05 -3.08 -8.59
CA GLU A 38 -9.30 -1.92 -8.12
C GLU A 38 -8.36 -2.34 -6.97
N PRO A 39 -7.15 -1.76 -6.87
CA PRO A 39 -6.29 -1.98 -5.70
C PRO A 39 -7.00 -1.53 -4.42
N MET A 40 -6.74 -2.22 -3.32
CA MET A 40 -7.36 -1.94 -2.02
C MET A 40 -6.32 -1.35 -1.07
N VAL A 41 -6.64 -0.21 -0.46
CA VAL A 41 -5.75 0.54 0.43
C VAL A 41 -6.41 0.75 1.79
N PHE A 42 -5.73 0.32 2.84
CA PHE A 42 -6.12 0.46 4.23
C PHE A 42 -5.28 1.53 4.90
N LEU A 43 -5.87 2.67 5.21
CA LEU A 43 -5.20 3.76 5.92
C LEU A 43 -5.35 3.56 7.42
N SER A 44 -4.28 3.75 8.19
CA SER A 44 -4.34 3.84 9.64
C SER A 44 -3.63 5.06 10.18
N LEU A 45 -4.14 5.63 11.26
CA LEU A 45 -3.59 6.82 11.90
C LEU A 45 -3.37 6.59 13.40
N ASP A 46 -2.13 6.81 13.84
CA ASP A 46 -1.77 6.91 15.25
C ASP A 46 -2.38 8.18 15.86
N TYR A 47 -3.45 7.99 16.62
CA TYR A 47 -4.28 9.06 17.18
C TYR A 47 -3.81 9.53 18.57
N ARG A 48 -2.50 9.61 18.76
CA ARG A 48 -1.84 10.06 19.99
C ARG A 48 -1.78 11.60 20.11
N PRO A 49 -1.48 12.15 21.31
CA PRO A 49 -1.46 13.60 21.56
C PRO A 49 -0.53 14.42 20.65
N ASN A 50 0.44 13.79 19.99
CA ASN A 50 1.31 14.42 19.00
C ASN A 50 0.53 15.16 17.90
N LEU A 51 -0.63 14.62 17.50
CA LEU A 51 -1.54 15.24 16.55
C LEU A 51 -2.15 16.57 17.02
N GLY A 52 -2.31 16.74 18.34
CA GLY A 52 -2.79 17.98 18.94
C GLY A 52 -1.72 19.06 19.09
N SER A 53 -0.47 18.79 18.69
CA SER A 53 0.60 19.78 18.71
C SER A 53 0.33 20.92 17.72
N THR A 54 0.79 22.12 18.07
CA THR A 54 0.70 23.27 17.18
C THR A 54 1.62 23.07 15.98
N LEU A 55 1.03 23.02 14.78
CA LEU A 55 1.74 23.03 13.51
C LEU A 55 2.16 24.46 13.15
N CYS A 56 1.20 25.39 13.17
CA CYS A 56 1.40 26.78 12.80
C CYS A 56 0.31 27.68 13.39
N SER A 57 0.43 28.99 13.18
CA SER A 57 -0.59 29.97 13.59
C SER A 57 -1.08 30.76 12.39
N GLU A 58 -2.38 30.72 12.16
CA GLU A 58 -3.09 31.49 11.15
C GLU A 58 -3.39 32.90 11.65
N VAL A 59 -2.82 33.89 10.97
CA VAL A 59 -3.06 35.31 11.26
C VAL A 59 -4.22 35.84 10.41
N SER A 60 -4.35 35.36 9.18
CA SER A 60 -5.46 35.65 8.27
C SER A 60 -5.77 34.40 7.45
N PRO A 61 -7.04 33.99 7.30
CA PRO A 61 -7.40 32.81 6.55
C PRO A 61 -6.88 32.89 5.11
N GLN A 62 -6.32 31.76 4.64
CA GLN A 62 -5.88 31.56 3.26
C GLN A 62 -4.80 32.55 2.77
N ASP A 63 -3.79 32.86 3.60
CA ASP A 63 -2.56 33.54 3.16
C ASP A 63 -1.50 32.50 2.75
N PRO A 64 -1.27 32.25 1.44
CA PRO A 64 -0.30 31.26 0.99
C PRO A 64 1.15 31.63 1.33
N SER A 65 1.41 32.91 1.65
CA SER A 65 2.73 33.40 2.07
C SER A 65 2.94 33.34 3.59
N GLY A 66 1.90 32.96 4.34
CA GLY A 66 1.95 32.75 5.78
C GLY A 66 2.66 31.46 6.18
N GLN A 67 2.91 31.30 7.48
CA GLN A 67 3.59 30.12 8.03
C GLN A 67 2.89 28.81 7.66
N CYS A 68 1.57 28.76 7.78
CA CYS A 68 0.78 27.59 7.44
C CYS A 68 0.76 27.31 5.93
N GLY A 69 0.67 28.36 5.10
CA GLY A 69 0.79 28.22 3.64
C GLY A 69 2.11 27.57 3.21
N SER A 70 3.22 27.99 3.83
CA SER A 70 4.54 27.39 3.56
C SER A 70 4.66 25.93 4.02
N LEU A 71 4.06 25.55 5.15
CA LEU A 71 4.18 24.20 5.70
C LEU A 71 3.23 23.19 5.04
N LEU A 72 2.04 23.64 4.64
CA LEU A 72 1.03 22.81 3.99
C LEU A 72 1.20 22.75 2.47
N GLY A 73 1.84 23.75 1.87
CA GLY A 73 2.07 23.80 0.43
C GLY A 73 0.76 23.66 -0.36
N GLU A 74 0.69 22.66 -1.23
CA GLU A 74 -0.49 22.39 -2.05
C GLU A 74 -1.72 21.93 -1.26
N ALA A 75 -1.54 21.41 -0.04
CA ALA A 75 -2.66 21.05 0.82
C ALA A 75 -3.31 22.27 1.50
N TYR A 76 -2.68 23.45 1.46
CA TYR A 76 -3.13 24.63 2.18
C TYR A 76 -4.57 25.08 1.86
N PRO A 77 -5.03 25.09 0.60
CA PRO A 77 -6.41 25.47 0.27
C PRO A 77 -7.48 24.57 0.90
N ASN A 78 -7.09 23.35 1.30
CA ASN A 78 -7.95 22.35 1.92
C ASN A 78 -7.94 22.42 3.46
N LEU A 79 -7.22 23.37 4.06
CA LEU A 79 -7.24 23.61 5.48
C LEU A 79 -8.59 24.23 5.91
N ASP A 80 -9.36 23.48 6.70
CA ASP A 80 -10.68 23.87 7.19
C ASP A 80 -10.63 24.44 8.61
N THR A 81 -9.77 25.44 8.83
CA THR A 81 -9.65 26.14 10.11
C THR A 81 -9.80 27.63 9.94
N GLY A 82 -10.39 28.30 10.94
CA GLY A 82 -10.39 29.76 11.02
C GLY A 82 -9.02 30.33 11.43
N PRO A 83 -8.92 31.67 11.60
CA PRO A 83 -7.72 32.28 12.19
C PRO A 83 -7.46 31.72 13.59
N GLY A 84 -6.20 31.43 13.91
CA GLY A 84 -5.82 30.86 15.20
C GLY A 84 -4.74 29.78 15.12
N THR A 85 -4.66 28.96 16.16
CA THR A 85 -3.71 27.84 16.21
C THR A 85 -4.20 26.70 15.33
N VAL A 86 -3.37 26.29 14.37
CA VAL A 86 -3.59 25.12 13.53
C VAL A 86 -2.82 23.95 14.12
N THR A 87 -3.50 22.83 14.33
CA THR A 87 -2.86 21.62 14.86
C THR A 87 -2.26 20.77 13.75
N LEU A 88 -1.35 19.86 14.12
CA LEU A 88 -0.84 18.88 13.16
C LEU A 88 -1.98 18.04 12.56
N PHE A 89 -2.99 17.71 13.35
CA PHE A 89 -4.15 16.95 12.85
C PHE A 89 -4.95 17.71 11.79
N ASP A 90 -5.13 19.03 11.96
CA ASP A 90 -5.78 19.87 10.96
C ASP A 90 -4.98 19.88 9.65
N GLY A 91 -3.65 19.93 9.75
CA GLY A 91 -2.76 19.81 8.61
C GLY A 91 -2.87 18.46 7.90
N LEU A 92 -2.91 17.34 8.65
CA LEU A 92 -3.09 16.01 8.07
C LEU A 92 -4.45 15.84 7.38
N ARG A 93 -5.52 16.41 7.95
CA ARG A 93 -6.84 16.40 7.31
C ARG A 93 -6.83 17.13 5.98
N ALA A 94 -6.13 18.27 5.90
CA ALA A 94 -5.95 19.00 4.66
C ALA A 94 -5.15 18.18 3.64
N VAL A 95 -4.12 17.45 4.08
CA VAL A 95 -3.36 16.53 3.22
C VAL A 95 -4.25 15.38 2.71
N PHE A 96 -4.99 14.68 3.57
CA PHE A 96 -5.90 13.61 3.14
C PHE A 96 -6.93 14.10 2.15
N LYS A 97 -7.54 15.26 2.40
CA LYS A 97 -8.49 15.86 1.46
C LYS A 97 -7.85 16.07 0.09
N THR A 98 -6.65 16.63 0.06
CA THR A 98 -5.91 16.88 -1.18
C THR A 98 -5.57 15.58 -1.92
N VAL A 99 -5.06 14.57 -1.20
CA VAL A 99 -4.75 13.26 -1.80
C VAL A 99 -6.04 12.61 -2.32
N PHE A 100 -7.10 12.55 -1.52
CA PHE A 100 -8.35 11.88 -1.89
C PHE A 100 -9.01 12.53 -3.10
N ASP A 101 -8.93 13.85 -3.25
CA ASP A 101 -9.42 14.55 -4.45
C ASP A 101 -8.70 14.07 -5.73
N GLU A 102 -7.44 13.66 -5.63
CA GLU A 102 -6.61 13.19 -6.76
C GLU A 102 -6.77 11.69 -7.08
N LEU A 103 -7.31 10.89 -6.16
CA LEU A 103 -7.45 9.45 -6.35
C LEU A 103 -8.58 9.08 -7.32
N ASP A 104 -8.32 8.13 -8.22
CA ASP A 104 -9.30 7.57 -9.15
C ASP A 104 -8.99 6.07 -9.37
N GLY A 105 -10.01 5.22 -9.29
CA GLY A 105 -9.86 3.77 -9.54
C GLY A 105 -9.12 3.00 -8.44
N VAL A 106 -9.30 3.39 -7.18
CA VAL A 106 -8.72 2.71 -5.98
C VAL A 106 -9.78 2.57 -4.90
N GLN A 107 -9.79 1.46 -4.16
CA GLN A 107 -10.64 1.29 -2.99
C GLN A 107 -9.89 1.71 -1.74
N VAL A 108 -10.48 2.58 -0.93
CA VAL A 108 -9.84 3.09 0.29
C VAL A 108 -10.71 2.78 1.51
N ALA A 109 -10.08 2.29 2.56
CA ALA A 109 -10.65 2.10 3.89
C ALA A 109 -9.80 2.88 4.91
N PHE A 110 -10.40 3.23 6.06
CA PHE A 110 -9.70 3.91 7.13
C PHE A 110 -9.97 3.21 8.46
N MET A 111 -8.89 2.88 9.16
CA MET A 111 -8.90 2.11 10.40
C MET A 111 -8.30 2.93 11.54
N MET A 112 -8.81 2.73 12.75
CA MET A 112 -8.34 3.43 13.95
C MET A 112 -8.42 2.53 15.17
N ASN A 113 -7.59 2.82 16.18
CA ASN A 113 -7.68 2.19 17.49
C ASN A 113 -8.76 2.83 18.36
N HIS A 114 -9.34 2.05 19.27
CA HIS A 114 -10.14 2.50 20.41
C HIS A 114 -9.25 3.06 21.54
N ASP A 115 -9.85 3.76 22.50
CA ASP A 115 -9.12 4.19 23.70
C ASP A 115 -8.82 3.01 24.63
N ASN A 116 -7.65 3.04 25.28
CA ASN A 116 -7.25 2.05 26.28
C ASN A 116 -7.53 2.54 27.72
N SER A 117 -8.77 2.95 28.01
CA SER A 117 -9.16 3.48 29.33
C SER A 117 -9.78 2.45 30.29
N CYS A 118 -9.43 1.16 30.12
CA CYS A 118 -9.89 0.00 30.90
C CYS A 118 -9.82 0.17 32.43
N THR A 119 -10.83 0.83 33.03
CA THR A 119 -11.02 0.93 34.49
C THR A 119 -12.04 -0.06 35.03
N GLY A 120 -12.70 -0.84 34.16
CA GLY A 120 -13.71 -1.86 34.50
C GLY A 120 -13.26 -3.27 34.09
N GLY A 121 -13.44 -4.26 34.97
CA GLY A 121 -12.87 -5.61 34.87
C GLY A 121 -13.46 -6.57 33.83
N LYS A 122 -13.66 -6.13 32.58
CA LYS A 122 -13.85 -7.05 31.45
C LYS A 122 -12.56 -7.06 30.64
N ARG A 123 -11.95 -8.24 30.52
CA ARG A 123 -10.81 -8.53 29.65
C ARG A 123 -11.35 -9.38 28.48
N GLY A 124 -10.85 -9.15 27.28
CA GLY A 124 -11.17 -9.91 26.06
C GLY A 124 -12.09 -9.16 25.09
N GLY A 125 -11.95 -9.44 23.79
CA GLY A 125 -12.84 -8.95 22.74
C GLY A 125 -13.85 -10.01 22.27
N GLY A 126 -14.69 -9.64 21.30
CA GLY A 126 -15.60 -10.52 20.58
C GLY A 126 -17.02 -9.96 20.44
N PRO A 127 -17.88 -10.59 19.60
CA PRO A 127 -19.19 -10.06 19.25
C PRO A 127 -20.19 -9.81 20.39
N GLY A 128 -20.02 -10.55 21.49
CA GLY A 128 -20.86 -10.45 22.68
C GLY A 128 -20.26 -9.58 23.79
N VAL A 129 -19.04 -9.08 23.62
CA VAL A 129 -18.36 -8.31 24.66
C VAL A 129 -18.76 -6.85 24.56
N THR A 130 -19.28 -6.33 25.68
CA THR A 130 -19.64 -4.92 25.84
C THR A 130 -18.79 -4.31 26.95
N GLY A 131 -18.12 -3.20 26.68
CA GLY A 131 -17.08 -2.61 27.54
C GLY A 131 -15.67 -3.07 27.16
N CYS A 132 -14.68 -2.26 27.56
CA CYS A 132 -13.36 -2.12 26.95
C CYS A 132 -12.64 -3.43 26.56
N SER A 133 -12.41 -3.56 25.26
CA SER A 133 -11.22 -4.16 24.67
C SER A 133 -10.53 -3.04 23.87
N ASN A 134 -9.22 -3.00 23.94
CA ASN A 134 -8.33 -1.98 23.43
C ASN A 134 -7.86 -2.37 22.02
N GLY A 135 -8.79 -2.42 21.07
CA GLY A 135 -8.48 -2.89 19.72
C GLY A 135 -8.67 -1.87 18.61
N GLY A 136 -8.83 -2.36 17.39
CA GLY A 136 -9.09 -1.56 16.20
C GLY A 136 -10.55 -1.60 15.75
N TYR A 137 -10.91 -0.65 14.89
CA TYR A 137 -12.14 -0.67 14.11
C TYR A 137 -11.95 0.01 12.76
N PHE A 138 -12.87 -0.23 11.84
CA PHE A 138 -12.95 0.48 10.57
C PHE A 138 -13.83 1.71 10.73
N LEU A 139 -13.22 2.90 10.74
CA LEU A 139 -13.95 4.16 10.67
C LEU A 139 -14.83 4.17 9.41
N ARG A 140 -14.24 3.76 8.28
CA ARG A 140 -14.94 3.48 7.02
C ARG A 140 -14.30 2.28 6.34
N GLY A 141 -15.13 1.36 5.86
CA GLY A 141 -14.68 0.19 5.11
C GLY A 141 -14.30 0.54 3.67
N LEU A 142 -13.90 -0.48 2.89
CA LEU A 142 -13.47 -0.26 1.51
C LEU A 142 -14.61 0.30 0.65
N LYS A 143 -14.35 1.46 0.03
CA LYS A 143 -15.19 2.05 -1.01
C LYS A 143 -14.32 2.54 -2.16
N SER A 144 -14.80 2.39 -3.40
CA SER A 144 -14.13 2.91 -4.59
C SER A 144 -14.09 4.44 -4.54
N PHE A 145 -12.90 5.01 -4.74
CA PHE A 145 -12.69 6.43 -4.92
C PHE A 145 -12.58 6.69 -6.42
N ASP A 146 -13.59 7.38 -6.96
CA ASP A 146 -13.60 7.82 -8.34
C ASP A 146 -13.39 9.34 -8.45
N SER A 147 -12.92 9.79 -9.61
CA SER A 147 -12.61 11.21 -9.90
C SER A 147 -13.80 12.17 -9.70
N THR A 148 -15.03 11.67 -9.69
CA THR A 148 -16.25 12.48 -9.53
C THR A 148 -16.93 12.31 -8.16
N ASP A 149 -16.39 11.45 -7.29
CA ASP A 149 -17.02 11.00 -6.06
C ASP A 149 -18.49 10.55 -6.27
N SER A 150 -18.73 9.77 -7.32
CA SER A 150 -20.09 9.42 -7.79
C SER A 150 -20.91 8.64 -6.75
N ASN A 151 -20.22 7.93 -5.86
CA ASN A 151 -20.80 7.15 -4.76
C ASN A 151 -20.76 7.88 -3.40
N GLY A 152 -20.18 9.09 -3.33
CA GLY A 152 -20.03 9.90 -2.12
C GLY A 152 -19.02 9.36 -1.09
N ALA A 153 -18.19 8.39 -1.46
CA ALA A 153 -17.24 7.74 -0.55
C ALA A 153 -16.15 8.69 -0.04
N LYS A 154 -15.63 9.58 -0.90
CA LYS A 154 -14.63 10.57 -0.48
C LYS A 154 -15.24 11.56 0.50
N ALA A 155 -16.43 12.07 0.19
CA ALA A 155 -17.16 12.99 1.07
C ALA A 155 -17.49 12.36 2.43
N ASP A 156 -17.97 11.10 2.47
CA ASP A 156 -18.28 10.41 3.72
C ASP A 156 -17.02 10.13 4.56
N MET A 157 -15.92 9.68 3.92
CA MET A 157 -14.63 9.51 4.59
C MET A 157 -14.13 10.82 5.22
N LEU A 158 -14.17 11.92 4.47
CA LEU A 158 -13.74 13.23 4.96
C LEU A 158 -14.64 13.76 6.08
N ALA A 159 -15.96 13.52 6.01
CA ALA A 159 -16.89 13.86 7.07
C ALA A 159 -16.62 13.06 8.36
N ALA A 160 -16.32 11.76 8.23
CA ALA A 160 -15.91 10.91 9.34
C ALA A 160 -14.62 11.44 9.99
N LEU A 161 -13.59 11.70 9.19
CA LEU A 161 -12.31 12.23 9.65
C LEU A 161 -12.45 13.59 10.34
N ALA A 162 -13.29 14.47 9.82
CA ALA A 162 -13.57 15.78 10.41
C ALA A 162 -14.31 15.70 11.76
N SER A 163 -15.11 14.63 11.96
CA SER A 163 -15.89 14.45 13.20
C SER A 163 -15.06 13.98 14.41
N ILE A 164 -13.86 13.46 14.16
CA ILE A 164 -12.93 13.04 15.22
C ILE A 164 -12.45 14.30 15.98
N PRO A 165 -12.39 14.31 17.32
CA PRO A 165 -11.82 15.46 18.03
C PRO A 165 -10.31 15.60 17.81
N VAL A 166 -9.70 16.70 18.25
CA VAL A 166 -8.24 16.79 18.31
C VAL A 166 -7.77 16.03 19.56
N PRO A 167 -6.79 15.12 19.46
CA PRO A 167 -6.38 14.32 20.61
C PRO A 167 -5.64 15.18 21.63
N SER A 168 -6.06 15.06 22.88
CA SER A 168 -5.41 15.66 24.05
C SER A 168 -5.84 14.93 25.32
N GLY A 169 -4.88 14.60 26.19
CA GLY A 169 -5.18 13.84 27.41
C GLY A 169 -6.01 12.59 27.11
N ASN A 170 -7.14 12.44 27.79
CA ASN A 170 -8.08 11.31 27.66
C ASN A 170 -8.85 11.26 26.33
N LEU A 171 -8.67 12.24 25.44
CA LEU A 171 -9.21 12.17 24.07
C LEU A 171 -8.33 11.37 23.13
N SER A 172 -7.14 10.94 23.58
CA SER A 172 -6.12 10.32 22.72
C SER A 172 -6.11 8.82 22.95
N HIS A 173 -5.84 8.06 21.90
CA HIS A 173 -5.80 6.60 21.98
C HIS A 173 -4.34 6.12 21.91
N SER A 174 -4.06 4.95 22.49
CA SER A 174 -2.81 4.24 22.20
C SER A 174 -2.86 3.65 20.79
N TYR A 175 -1.71 3.48 20.14
CA TYR A 175 -1.67 2.79 18.85
C TYR A 175 -1.38 1.32 19.09
N GLN A 176 -2.33 0.47 18.74
CA GLN A 176 -2.32 -0.94 19.06
C GLN A 176 -2.36 -1.71 17.76
N GLY A 177 -1.18 -1.84 17.16
CA GLY A 177 -0.99 -2.32 15.79
C GLY A 177 -1.43 -3.78 15.63
N GLN A 178 -1.10 -4.63 16.60
CA GLN A 178 -1.49 -6.04 16.59
C GLN A 178 -3.03 -6.20 16.58
N GLU A 179 -3.76 -5.51 17.44
CA GLU A 179 -5.22 -5.56 17.47
C GLU A 179 -5.85 -4.92 16.23
N LEU A 180 -5.26 -3.86 15.70
CA LEU A 180 -5.74 -3.21 14.47
C LEU A 180 -5.60 -4.14 13.26
N TYR A 181 -4.45 -4.78 13.10
CA TYR A 181 -4.21 -5.74 12.03
C TYR A 181 -5.00 -7.03 12.23
N PHE A 182 -5.32 -7.39 13.47
CA PHE A 182 -6.21 -8.52 13.74
C PHE A 182 -7.63 -8.27 13.22
N GLU A 183 -8.19 -7.07 13.41
CA GLU A 183 -9.45 -6.70 12.76
C GLU A 183 -9.33 -6.66 11.25
N LEU A 184 -8.21 -6.16 10.71
CA LEU A 184 -7.99 -6.15 9.26
C LEU A 184 -7.99 -7.56 8.67
N PHE A 185 -7.28 -8.49 9.30
CA PHE A 185 -7.29 -9.90 8.92
C PHE A 185 -8.71 -10.48 8.97
N ARG A 186 -9.48 -10.21 10.03
CA ARG A 186 -10.86 -10.67 10.17
C ARG A 186 -11.77 -10.07 9.10
N TYR A 187 -11.57 -8.80 8.73
CA TYR A 187 -12.30 -8.14 7.65
C TYR A 187 -12.00 -8.80 6.29
N LEU A 188 -10.72 -8.96 5.95
CA LEU A 188 -10.29 -9.57 4.69
C LEU A 188 -10.79 -11.02 4.54
N THR A 189 -10.77 -11.79 5.63
CA THR A 189 -11.21 -13.20 5.62
C THR A 189 -12.71 -13.39 5.89
N GLY A 190 -13.45 -12.31 6.17
CA GLY A 190 -14.89 -12.35 6.45
C GLY A 190 -15.26 -13.08 7.74
N GLN A 191 -14.35 -13.07 8.73
CA GLN A 191 -14.57 -13.67 10.04
C GLN A 191 -15.44 -12.77 10.93
N GLU A 192 -15.82 -13.28 12.11
CA GLU A 192 -16.47 -12.44 13.11
C GLU A 192 -15.58 -11.24 13.45
N TRP A 193 -16.14 -10.07 13.73
CA TRP A 193 -15.34 -8.96 14.29
C TRP A 193 -14.95 -9.27 15.74
N HIS A 194 -13.82 -8.73 16.21
CA HIS A 194 -13.37 -8.97 17.59
C HIS A 194 -13.45 -7.70 18.46
N ASN A 195 -12.84 -6.61 18.04
CA ASN A 195 -12.73 -5.37 18.80
C ASN A 195 -13.57 -4.22 18.23
N ALA A 196 -14.17 -4.37 17.05
CA ALA A 196 -14.73 -3.22 16.34
C ALA A 196 -15.85 -2.46 17.07
N HIS A 197 -16.56 -3.12 17.98
CA HIS A 197 -17.67 -2.54 18.75
C HIS A 197 -17.30 -2.28 20.22
N THR A 198 -16.01 -2.12 20.54
CA THR A 198 -15.55 -1.99 21.95
C THR A 198 -15.15 -0.57 22.36
N GLY A 199 -15.46 0.45 21.55
CA GLY A 199 -15.17 1.88 21.77
C GLY A 199 -15.97 2.59 22.87
N TRP A 200 -16.12 1.96 24.03
CA TRP A 200 -16.75 2.62 25.18
C TRP A 200 -15.89 3.78 25.67
N THR A 201 -16.53 4.92 25.91
CA THR A 201 -15.86 6.14 26.39
C THR A 201 -14.75 6.70 25.47
N ASP A 202 -14.69 6.24 24.22
CA ASP A 202 -13.80 6.79 23.20
C ASP A 202 -13.95 8.32 23.12
N PHE A 203 -12.82 8.99 22.92
CA PHE A 203 -12.75 10.45 22.97
C PHE A 203 -13.21 11.05 24.30
N GLY A 204 -12.86 10.40 25.42
CA GLY A 204 -12.93 10.95 26.77
C GLY A 204 -14.32 11.40 27.22
N THR A 205 -15.38 10.80 26.67
CA THR A 205 -16.77 11.09 27.05
C THR A 205 -17.07 10.60 28.46
N SER A 206 -17.79 11.40 29.26
CA SER A 206 -18.21 11.02 30.61
C SER A 206 -19.42 10.10 30.63
N LYS A 207 -19.90 9.68 29.46
CA LYS A 207 -21.10 8.85 29.31
C LYS A 207 -20.65 7.40 29.16
N ASN A 208 -21.35 6.48 29.83
CA ASN A 208 -21.13 5.04 29.68
C ASN A 208 -21.77 4.50 28.39
N GLN A 209 -21.62 5.23 27.29
CA GLN A 209 -22.15 4.89 25.98
C GLN A 209 -21.00 4.42 25.08
N ASN A 210 -21.35 3.62 24.08
CA ASN A 210 -20.42 3.16 23.07
C ASN A 210 -20.32 4.21 21.94
N LEU A 211 -19.26 4.11 21.15
CA LEU A 211 -18.87 5.11 20.16
C LEU A 211 -19.99 5.43 19.15
N ASP A 212 -20.75 4.43 18.71
CA ASP A 212 -21.92 4.57 17.82
C ASP A 212 -23.01 5.49 18.37
N SER A 213 -23.15 5.57 19.68
CA SER A 213 -24.12 6.46 20.33
C SER A 213 -23.56 7.84 20.63
N ASP A 214 -22.27 7.98 20.89
CA ASP A 214 -21.66 9.24 21.33
C ASP A 214 -21.07 10.06 20.17
N TYR A 215 -20.38 9.40 19.25
CA TYR A 215 -19.80 10.00 18.05
C TYR A 215 -20.17 9.17 16.80
N PRO A 216 -21.45 9.14 16.39
CA PRO A 216 -21.94 8.26 15.33
C PRO A 216 -21.23 8.44 13.98
N LEU A 217 -20.69 9.61 13.68
CA LEU A 217 -19.93 9.85 12.43
C LEU A 217 -18.51 9.28 12.48
N ALA A 218 -17.92 9.21 13.69
CA ALA A 218 -16.60 8.66 13.96
C ALA A 218 -16.65 7.18 14.36
N ALA A 219 -17.85 6.58 14.42
CA ALA A 219 -18.04 5.19 14.77
C ALA A 219 -17.68 4.25 13.61
N TRP A 220 -17.67 2.95 13.92
CA TRP A 220 -17.39 1.90 12.96
C TRP A 220 -18.41 1.85 11.81
N ASP A 221 -17.94 1.39 10.66
CA ASP A 221 -18.77 1.22 9.46
C ASP A 221 -19.59 -0.06 9.52
N THR A 222 -20.86 0.06 9.91
CA THR A 222 -21.79 -1.07 9.91
C THR A 222 -22.13 -1.61 8.52
N THR A 223 -21.80 -0.89 7.43
CA THR A 223 -22.11 -1.32 6.06
C THR A 223 -21.21 -2.46 5.56
N ILE A 224 -20.09 -2.70 6.25
CA ILE A 224 -19.20 -3.84 5.99
C ILE A 224 -19.48 -5.03 6.90
N GLU A 225 -20.63 -5.05 7.58
CA GLU A 225 -20.96 -6.09 8.56
C GLU A 225 -22.29 -6.79 8.23
N SER A 226 -22.37 -8.07 8.57
CA SER A 226 -23.60 -8.85 8.57
C SER A 226 -23.71 -9.64 9.86
N GLY A 227 -24.54 -9.14 10.78
CA GLY A 227 -24.62 -9.65 12.14
C GLY A 227 -23.28 -9.45 12.86
N SER A 228 -22.63 -10.55 13.24
CA SER A 228 -21.34 -10.53 13.92
C SER A 228 -20.15 -10.70 12.97
N ASN A 229 -20.39 -10.89 11.67
CA ASN A 229 -19.34 -11.16 10.68
C ASN A 229 -19.04 -9.95 9.82
N TYR A 230 -17.78 -9.83 9.43
CA TYR A 230 -17.39 -8.94 8.35
C TYR A 230 -17.83 -9.47 6.99
N LEU A 231 -18.21 -8.53 6.13
CA LEU A 231 -18.40 -8.76 4.71
C LEU A 231 -17.04 -8.62 4.03
N THR A 232 -16.40 -9.75 3.74
CA THR A 232 -15.11 -9.75 3.03
C THR A 232 -15.23 -8.99 1.70
N PRO A 233 -14.21 -8.20 1.32
CA PRO A 233 -14.17 -7.55 0.02
C PRO A 233 -13.97 -8.57 -1.13
N PHE A 234 -13.52 -9.80 -0.86
CA PHE A 234 -13.34 -10.85 -1.86
C PHE A 234 -14.67 -11.56 -2.17
N THR A 235 -15.37 -11.08 -3.20
CA THR A 235 -16.65 -11.63 -3.63
C THR A 235 -16.54 -12.39 -4.96
N ALA A 236 -17.44 -13.33 -5.22
CA ALA A 236 -17.41 -14.16 -6.43
C ALA A 236 -17.64 -13.39 -7.75
N SER A 237 -18.08 -12.13 -7.69
CA SER A 237 -18.57 -11.35 -8.84
C SER A 237 -17.51 -10.50 -9.54
N THR A 238 -16.31 -10.40 -8.97
CA THR A 238 -15.23 -9.56 -9.50
C THR A 238 -14.00 -10.44 -9.71
N GLY A 239 -13.26 -10.21 -10.81
CA GLY A 239 -11.97 -10.85 -11.03
C GLY A 239 -10.95 -10.24 -10.07
N TYR A 240 -10.92 -10.75 -8.83
CA TYR A 240 -9.90 -10.39 -7.84
C TYR A 240 -8.53 -11.03 -8.14
N GLU A 241 -8.47 -11.80 -9.22
CA GLU A 241 -7.25 -12.33 -9.80
C GLU A 241 -6.24 -11.18 -9.96
N CYS A 242 -5.17 -11.20 -9.15
CA CYS A 242 -4.14 -10.15 -9.09
C CYS A 242 -4.50 -8.83 -8.37
N THR A 243 -5.55 -8.79 -7.54
CA THR A 243 -5.82 -7.62 -6.68
C THR A 243 -4.78 -7.53 -5.58
N ARG A 244 -4.10 -6.39 -5.48
CA ARG A 244 -3.12 -6.14 -4.42
C ARG A 244 -3.75 -5.41 -3.25
N LEU A 245 -3.41 -5.85 -2.04
CA LEU A 245 -3.79 -5.21 -0.79
C LEU A 245 -2.62 -4.38 -0.27
N TYR A 246 -2.91 -3.16 0.15
CA TYR A 246 -1.92 -2.27 0.72
C TYR A 246 -2.42 -1.69 2.05
N ALA A 247 -1.54 -1.55 3.04
CA ALA A 247 -1.82 -0.77 4.24
C ALA A 247 -0.85 0.41 4.32
N ILE A 248 -1.33 1.61 4.62
CA ILE A 248 -0.49 2.79 4.85
C ILE A 248 -0.72 3.25 6.29
N ASN A 249 0.31 3.10 7.11
CA ASN A 249 0.23 3.30 8.55
C ASN A 249 1.00 4.55 8.94
N MET A 250 0.31 5.54 9.49
CA MET A 250 0.94 6.77 9.99
C MET A 250 1.16 6.67 11.49
N LEU A 251 2.41 6.71 11.90
CA LEU A 251 2.86 6.46 13.26
C LEU A 251 3.57 7.68 13.85
N PHE A 252 3.25 8.04 15.10
CA PHE A 252 4.04 9.02 15.85
C PHE A 252 5.06 8.34 16.76
N GLN A 253 4.74 7.12 17.18
CA GLN A 253 5.58 6.24 18.00
C GLN A 253 5.40 4.80 17.54
N VAL A 254 6.02 3.86 18.25
CA VAL A 254 5.84 2.42 18.02
C VAL A 254 4.52 1.92 18.59
N SER A 255 4.09 0.74 18.14
CA SER A 255 2.93 0.05 18.71
C SER A 255 3.11 -0.17 20.21
N ASN A 256 2.04 -0.04 20.99
CA ASN A 256 2.08 -0.23 22.42
C ASN A 256 0.74 -0.69 22.99
N GLN A 257 0.79 -1.36 24.15
CA GLN A 257 -0.40 -1.87 24.83
C GLN A 257 -1.22 -2.81 23.95
N ASP A 258 -0.54 -3.58 23.10
CA ASP A 258 -1.07 -4.32 21.97
C ASP A 258 -0.96 -5.84 22.15
N SER A 259 -1.10 -6.29 23.40
CA SER A 259 -0.92 -7.69 23.80
C SER A 259 -2.20 -8.34 24.32
N ASP A 260 -3.36 -7.73 24.10
CA ASP A 260 -4.59 -8.14 24.79
C ASP A 260 -5.36 -9.22 24.03
N ASN A 261 -5.07 -9.40 22.73
CA ASN A 261 -5.66 -10.43 21.86
C ASN A 261 -4.69 -11.61 21.55
N GLN A 262 -3.66 -11.81 22.37
CA GLN A 262 -2.60 -12.78 22.11
C GLN A 262 -3.14 -14.20 21.92
N ASP A 263 -4.10 -14.63 22.74
CA ASP A 263 -4.70 -15.96 22.65
C ASP A 263 -5.59 -16.12 21.41
N GLU A 264 -6.27 -15.05 21.02
CA GLU A 264 -7.15 -14.97 19.86
C GLU A 264 -6.37 -14.96 18.55
N VAL A 265 -5.23 -14.26 18.50
CA VAL A 265 -4.32 -14.27 17.35
C VAL A 265 -3.75 -15.68 17.11
N LYS A 266 -3.38 -16.40 18.17
CA LYS A 266 -2.87 -17.78 18.07
C LYS A 266 -3.98 -18.80 17.77
N ALA A 267 -5.25 -18.47 17.99
CA ALA A 267 -6.34 -19.40 17.74
C ALA A 267 -6.32 -19.82 16.25
N SER A 268 -6.79 -21.03 15.97
CA SER A 268 -6.92 -21.47 14.58
C SER A 268 -7.87 -20.57 13.81
N VAL A 269 -7.70 -20.49 12.49
CA VAL A 269 -8.65 -19.82 11.57
C VAL A 269 -10.10 -20.21 11.81
N ALA A 270 -10.37 -21.50 11.99
CA ALA A 270 -11.73 -22.01 12.26
C ALA A 270 -12.36 -21.46 13.55
N ASN A 271 -11.54 -20.91 14.45
CA ASN A 271 -11.95 -20.30 15.73
C ASN A 271 -11.75 -18.78 15.73
N GLY A 272 -11.54 -18.15 14.56
CA GLY A 272 -11.42 -16.70 14.46
C GLY A 272 -9.99 -16.14 14.57
N GLY A 273 -8.95 -16.98 14.59
CA GLY A 273 -7.56 -16.51 14.77
C GLY A 273 -6.70 -16.60 13.51
N LEU A 274 -5.45 -16.15 13.59
CA LEU A 274 -4.49 -16.24 12.48
C LEU A 274 -3.89 -17.65 12.35
N GLY A 275 -3.93 -18.43 13.43
CA GLY A 275 -3.27 -19.73 13.51
C GLY A 275 -1.74 -19.63 13.61
N ILE A 276 -1.22 -18.47 14.04
CA ILE A 276 0.22 -18.28 14.21
C ILE A 276 0.74 -19.15 15.37
N THR A 277 1.89 -19.76 15.17
CA THR A 277 2.50 -20.71 16.15
C THR A 277 3.63 -20.09 16.97
N ILE A 278 3.93 -18.81 16.73
CA ILE A 278 4.92 -18.04 17.47
C ILE A 278 4.42 -17.84 18.91
N ASN A 279 5.34 -17.94 19.88
CA ASN A 279 5.02 -17.70 21.28
C ASN A 279 5.07 -16.20 21.55
N ASN A 280 3.93 -15.61 21.92
CA ASN A 280 3.73 -14.17 22.11
C ASN A 280 4.12 -13.38 20.84
N PRO A 281 3.36 -13.53 19.73
CA PRO A 281 3.60 -12.75 18.53
C PRO A 281 3.57 -11.26 18.84
N ASP A 282 4.58 -10.54 18.34
CA ASP A 282 4.63 -9.08 18.37
C ASP A 282 4.02 -8.52 17.06
N PHE A 283 3.90 -7.19 16.95
CA PHE A 283 3.24 -6.57 15.79
C PHE A 283 3.95 -6.88 14.46
N ASP A 284 5.28 -6.98 14.45
CA ASP A 284 6.06 -7.37 13.27
C ASP A 284 5.72 -8.77 12.76
N ASP A 285 5.52 -9.74 13.66
CA ASP A 285 5.09 -11.10 13.32
C ASP A 285 3.72 -11.10 12.60
N ILE A 286 2.80 -10.22 13.03
CA ILE A 286 1.46 -10.10 12.40
C ILE A 286 1.56 -9.49 11.01
N ILE A 287 2.38 -8.45 10.85
CA ILE A 287 2.60 -7.80 9.55
C ILE A 287 3.24 -8.80 8.58
N GLU A 288 4.28 -9.51 9.01
CA GLU A 288 4.96 -10.51 8.20
C GLU A 288 4.02 -11.67 7.82
N PHE A 289 3.21 -12.14 8.77
CA PHE A 289 2.19 -13.15 8.49
C PHE A 289 1.23 -12.69 7.38
N MET A 290 0.73 -11.45 7.43
CA MET A 290 -0.19 -10.92 6.42
C MET A 290 0.47 -10.66 5.05
N ARG A 291 1.79 -10.44 5.02
CA ARG A 291 2.58 -10.32 3.79
C ARG A 291 2.84 -11.67 3.13
N ASP A 292 3.04 -12.72 3.92
CA ASP A 292 3.46 -14.03 3.40
C ASP A 292 2.28 -14.99 3.18
N THR A 293 1.13 -14.69 3.78
CA THR A 293 -0.08 -15.51 3.70
C THR A 293 -1.02 -14.99 2.62
N ASP A 294 -1.60 -15.90 1.85
CA ASP A 294 -2.74 -15.60 1.00
C ASP A 294 -3.99 -15.41 1.86
N LEU A 295 -4.47 -14.17 1.93
CA LEU A 295 -5.60 -13.76 2.77
C LEU A 295 -6.94 -13.98 2.07
N ALA A 296 -6.94 -14.44 0.81
CA ALA A 296 -8.15 -14.79 0.11
C ALA A 296 -8.72 -16.14 0.58
N PRO A 297 -10.05 -16.29 0.60
CA PRO A 297 -10.73 -17.51 1.02
C PRO A 297 -10.54 -18.65 0.01
N ASN A 298 -9.94 -19.77 0.44
CA ASN A 298 -9.71 -20.97 -0.39
C ASN A 298 -10.58 -22.17 0.08
N ALA A 299 -11.38 -22.73 -0.82
CA ALA A 299 -12.22 -23.91 -0.57
C ALA A 299 -11.48 -25.27 -0.70
N SER A 300 -10.29 -25.30 -1.27
CA SER A 300 -9.50 -26.49 -1.65
C SER A 300 -8.34 -26.85 -0.71
N GLY A 301 -8.07 -26.03 0.31
CA GLY A 301 -7.37 -26.49 1.51
C GLY A 301 -5.84 -26.53 1.48
N ASP A 302 -5.17 -25.70 0.69
CA ASP A 302 -3.71 -25.52 0.87
C ASP A 302 -3.37 -24.55 2.03
N THR A 303 -4.29 -23.65 2.43
CA THR A 303 -4.09 -22.76 3.61
C THR A 303 -5.32 -22.61 4.52
N GLY A 304 -6.55 -22.81 4.06
CA GLY A 304 -7.75 -22.96 4.91
C GLY A 304 -8.35 -21.68 5.52
N TYR A 305 -8.05 -20.50 4.97
CA TYR A 305 -8.49 -19.20 5.49
C TYR A 305 -9.81 -18.67 4.88
N GLY A 306 -10.97 -19.34 5.06
CA GLY A 306 -12.29 -18.70 4.80
C GLY A 306 -13.43 -19.58 4.26
N TYR A 307 -14.61 -18.97 4.04
CA TYR A 307 -15.91 -19.61 3.70
C TYR A 307 -16.46 -19.25 2.29
N TRP A 308 -15.67 -18.57 1.46
CA TRP A 308 -16.08 -17.93 0.22
C TRP A 308 -15.29 -18.50 -0.99
N PRO A 309 -15.70 -18.27 -2.25
CA PRO A 309 -15.14 -18.97 -3.39
C PRO A 309 -13.70 -18.54 -3.71
N ASP A 310 -12.97 -19.46 -4.34
CA ASP A 310 -11.56 -19.39 -4.71
C ASP A 310 -11.23 -18.16 -5.57
N VAL A 311 -10.14 -17.46 -5.25
CA VAL A 311 -9.61 -16.33 -6.03
C VAL A 311 -8.22 -16.71 -6.52
N ASP A 312 -8.01 -16.70 -7.84
CA ASP A 312 -6.69 -17.02 -8.39
C ASP A 312 -5.64 -15.96 -8.00
N GLY A 313 -4.41 -16.37 -7.72
CA GLY A 313 -3.33 -15.48 -7.28
C GLY A 313 -3.15 -15.45 -5.76
N ASN A 314 -2.14 -14.71 -5.28
CA ASN A 314 -1.85 -14.57 -3.85
C ASN A 314 -2.27 -13.18 -3.36
N GLN A 315 -3.24 -13.13 -2.43
CA GLN A 315 -3.84 -11.90 -1.93
C GLN A 315 -3.18 -11.53 -0.62
N ASN A 316 -1.92 -11.12 -0.70
CA ASN A 316 -1.15 -10.69 0.44
C ASN A 316 -1.19 -9.18 0.68
N LEU A 317 -0.87 -8.77 1.90
CA LEU A 317 -0.84 -7.37 2.32
C LEU A 317 0.58 -6.81 2.27
N THR A 318 0.76 -5.71 1.52
CA THR A 318 1.99 -4.91 1.58
C THR A 318 1.76 -3.68 2.46
N SER A 319 2.60 -3.50 3.49
CA SER A 319 2.43 -2.41 4.47
C SER A 319 3.51 -1.34 4.36
N TYR A 320 3.08 -0.11 4.12
CA TYR A 320 3.87 1.10 4.22
C TYR A 320 3.76 1.70 5.62
N PHE A 321 4.86 2.25 6.11
CA PHE A 321 4.92 2.94 7.40
C PHE A 321 5.49 4.34 7.22
N VAL A 322 4.73 5.33 7.66
CA VAL A 322 5.13 6.74 7.70
C VAL A 322 5.25 7.13 9.16
N ALA A 323 6.46 7.40 9.64
CA ALA A 323 6.76 7.52 11.06
C ALA A 323 7.39 8.88 11.42
N ALA A 324 6.90 9.53 12.47
CA ALA A 324 7.52 10.75 13.03
C ALA A 324 8.93 10.50 13.57
N GLN A 325 9.21 9.25 13.96
CA GLN A 325 10.55 8.80 14.33
C GLN A 325 10.89 7.52 13.56
N VAL A 326 11.76 7.67 12.57
CA VAL A 326 12.37 6.54 11.87
C VAL A 326 13.46 5.94 12.76
N ASN A 327 13.27 4.70 13.19
CA ASN A 327 14.16 3.97 14.10
C ASN A 327 14.16 2.47 13.73
N ASN A 328 14.93 1.66 14.46
CA ASN A 328 15.03 0.22 14.18
C ASN A 328 13.67 -0.50 14.22
N THR A 329 12.76 -0.11 15.12
CA THR A 329 11.44 -0.73 15.23
C THR A 329 10.52 -0.32 14.09
N THR A 330 10.46 0.96 13.73
CA THR A 330 9.62 1.42 12.60
C THR A 330 10.16 0.94 11.25
N ASN A 331 11.47 0.81 11.10
CA ASN A 331 12.08 0.13 9.97
C ASN A 331 11.83 -1.39 9.98
N GLY A 332 11.77 -2.01 11.17
CA GLY A 332 11.37 -3.41 11.33
C GLY A 332 9.95 -3.65 10.83
N TYR A 333 8.99 -2.78 11.18
CA TYR A 333 7.63 -2.85 10.67
C TYR A 333 7.56 -2.69 9.14
N ALA A 334 8.30 -1.72 8.59
CA ALA A 334 8.42 -1.53 7.15
C ALA A 334 8.93 -2.81 6.45
N SER A 335 10.05 -3.36 6.95
CA SER A 335 10.65 -4.59 6.43
C SER A 335 9.70 -5.79 6.54
N ALA A 336 9.00 -5.94 7.66
CA ALA A 336 7.99 -6.98 7.84
C ALA A 336 6.84 -6.81 6.82
N GLY A 337 6.48 -5.57 6.50
CA GLY A 337 5.44 -5.19 5.53
C GLY A 337 5.83 -5.29 4.06
N GLY A 338 7.10 -5.62 3.74
CA GLY A 338 7.59 -5.69 2.36
C GLY A 338 8.11 -4.36 1.80
N THR A 339 8.26 -3.34 2.65
CA THR A 339 8.95 -2.08 2.31
C THR A 339 10.32 -2.05 2.99
N PHE A 340 11.33 -1.33 2.49
CA PHE A 340 12.67 -1.41 3.10
C PHE A 340 12.80 -0.59 4.39
N SER A 341 12.21 0.60 4.43
CA SER A 341 12.33 1.52 5.55
C SER A 341 11.08 2.38 5.71
N ALA A 342 10.83 2.82 6.93
CA ALA A 342 9.74 3.77 7.20
C ALA A 342 10.06 5.14 6.57
N LEU A 343 9.05 5.78 6.01
CA LEU A 343 9.13 7.15 5.50
C LEU A 343 9.03 8.15 6.67
N PRO A 344 9.81 9.23 6.68
CA PRO A 344 9.80 10.18 7.79
C PRO A 344 8.60 11.13 7.71
N LEU A 345 7.76 11.16 8.75
CA LEU A 345 6.70 12.15 8.92
C LEU A 345 7.30 13.48 9.39
N THR A 346 7.67 14.35 8.43
CA THR A 346 8.33 15.63 8.70
C THR A 346 7.34 16.80 8.66
N ASP A 347 7.10 17.35 7.47
CA ASP A 347 6.17 18.45 7.22
C ASP A 347 4.97 17.96 6.38
N PRO A 348 3.77 18.54 6.53
CA PRO A 348 2.58 18.12 5.79
C PRO A 348 2.73 18.17 4.26
N ALA A 349 3.47 19.15 3.72
CA ALA A 349 3.75 19.21 2.29
C ALA A 349 4.60 18.02 1.80
N VAL A 350 5.61 17.61 2.58
CA VAL A 350 6.42 16.42 2.25
C VAL A 350 5.58 15.16 2.34
N LEU A 351 4.73 15.06 3.36
CA LEU A 351 3.80 13.94 3.50
C LEU A 351 2.85 13.82 2.30
N LEU A 352 2.33 14.94 1.78
CA LEU A 352 1.48 14.94 0.60
C LEU A 352 2.20 14.30 -0.60
N ASP A 353 3.46 14.69 -0.83
CA ASP A 353 4.26 14.13 -1.91
C ASP A 353 4.60 12.64 -1.69
N ASP A 354 4.91 12.24 -0.45
CA ASP A 354 5.14 10.84 -0.09
C ASP A 354 3.89 9.98 -0.32
N LEU A 355 2.71 10.44 0.12
CA LEU A 355 1.45 9.74 -0.13
C LEU A 355 1.14 9.65 -1.62
N ARG A 356 1.35 10.73 -2.39
CA ARG A 356 1.20 10.70 -3.85
C ARG A 356 2.11 9.66 -4.49
N ASN A 357 3.36 9.57 -4.05
CA ASN A 357 4.31 8.58 -4.57
C ASN A 357 3.85 7.15 -4.25
N ILE A 358 3.39 6.89 -3.03
CA ILE A 358 2.82 5.58 -2.65
C ILE A 358 1.61 5.24 -3.54
N PHE A 359 0.65 6.16 -3.67
CA PHE A 359 -0.55 5.91 -4.47
C PHE A 359 -0.22 5.73 -5.97
N ARG A 360 0.76 6.47 -6.50
CA ARG A 360 1.26 6.23 -7.87
C ARG A 360 1.85 4.83 -8.02
N GLU A 361 2.64 4.36 -7.06
CA GLU A 361 3.18 3.00 -7.09
C GLU A 361 2.05 1.95 -7.03
N ILE A 362 1.05 2.16 -6.18
CA ILE A 362 -0.12 1.28 -6.03
C ILE A 362 -0.97 1.21 -7.30
N LEU A 363 -1.25 2.36 -7.91
CA LEU A 363 -2.08 2.49 -9.12
C LEU A 363 -1.33 2.07 -10.40
N SER A 364 -0.02 1.88 -10.32
CA SER A 364 0.80 1.54 -11.48
C SER A 364 0.59 0.09 -11.93
N ILE A 365 -0.25 -0.11 -12.93
CA ILE A 365 -0.43 -1.41 -13.60
C ILE A 365 0.83 -1.72 -14.42
N SER A 366 1.54 -2.81 -14.10
CA SER A 366 2.83 -3.14 -14.73
C SER A 366 2.78 -4.37 -15.65
N THR A 367 3.11 -4.20 -16.94
CA THR A 367 3.57 -5.26 -17.87
C THR A 367 5.11 -5.26 -18.01
N THR A 368 5.73 -5.07 -16.85
CA THR A 368 7.14 -4.87 -16.54
C THR A 368 8.11 -6.07 -16.44
N PHE A 369 8.82 -6.60 -17.44
CA PHE A 369 9.86 -7.62 -17.15
C PHE A 369 11.07 -6.98 -16.47
N VAL A 370 11.60 -7.62 -15.41
CA VAL A 370 12.78 -7.16 -14.68
C VAL A 370 13.78 -8.31 -14.48
N ALA A 371 15.04 -8.12 -14.89
CA ALA A 371 16.13 -9.04 -14.56
C ALA A 371 17.27 -8.24 -13.89
N ALA A 372 17.58 -8.58 -12.64
CA ALA A 372 18.69 -8.01 -11.89
C ALA A 372 19.96 -8.83 -12.09
N SER A 373 21.08 -8.17 -12.35
CA SER A 373 22.41 -8.81 -12.40
C SER A 373 23.43 -7.99 -11.62
N VAL A 374 24.27 -8.69 -10.85
CA VAL A 374 25.41 -8.10 -10.14
C VAL A 374 26.67 -8.64 -10.81
N PRO A 375 27.41 -7.82 -11.58
CA PRO A 375 28.60 -8.29 -12.27
C PRO A 375 29.74 -8.51 -11.29
N VAL A 376 30.34 -9.69 -11.35
CA VAL A 376 31.61 -9.99 -10.68
C VAL A 376 32.78 -9.56 -11.55
N ASN A 377 33.76 -8.88 -10.97
CA ASN A 377 34.96 -8.49 -11.71
C ASN A 377 35.82 -9.74 -12.01
N VAL A 378 35.92 -10.11 -13.28
CA VAL A 378 36.71 -11.28 -13.71
C VAL A 378 38.23 -11.12 -13.52
N PHE A 379 38.74 -9.90 -13.31
CA PHE A 379 40.15 -9.62 -13.04
C PHE A 379 40.49 -9.55 -11.55
N ASN A 380 39.50 -9.29 -10.68
CA ASN A 380 39.67 -9.29 -9.22
C ASN A 380 38.51 -10.07 -8.58
N ARG A 381 38.60 -11.41 -8.58
CA ARG A 381 37.54 -12.32 -8.09
C ARG A 381 37.29 -12.25 -6.57
N SER A 382 37.98 -11.35 -5.86
CA SER A 382 37.82 -11.12 -4.42
C SER A 382 36.99 -9.89 -4.09
N ASP A 383 36.69 -9.02 -5.07
CA ASP A 383 35.86 -7.83 -4.87
C ASP A 383 34.54 -7.97 -5.62
N ILE A 384 33.44 -8.07 -4.88
CA ILE A 384 32.09 -7.87 -5.41
C ILE A 384 31.98 -6.38 -5.73
N VAL A 385 31.74 -6.04 -6.99
CA VAL A 385 31.53 -4.64 -7.36
C VAL A 385 30.14 -4.24 -6.87
N ASP A 386 30.04 -3.11 -6.17
CA ASP A 386 28.82 -2.54 -5.58
C ASP A 386 27.74 -2.11 -6.61
N ASN A 387 27.87 -2.44 -7.89
CA ASN A 387 26.93 -1.99 -8.91
C ASN A 387 25.86 -3.05 -9.19
N VAL A 388 24.59 -2.63 -9.22
CA VAL A 388 23.44 -3.46 -9.60
C VAL A 388 22.91 -2.99 -10.93
N PHE A 389 22.72 -3.90 -11.87
CA PHE A 389 22.16 -3.59 -13.18
C PHE A 389 20.80 -4.27 -13.32
N ILE A 390 19.78 -3.46 -13.54
CA ILE A 390 18.39 -3.91 -13.64
C ILE A 390 17.91 -3.63 -15.07
N ALA A 391 17.73 -4.70 -15.85
CA ALA A 391 17.12 -4.60 -17.17
C ALA A 391 15.59 -4.56 -17.03
N GLN A 392 14.94 -3.64 -17.73
CA GLN A 392 13.49 -3.45 -17.72
C GLN A 392 12.93 -3.54 -19.14
N PHE A 393 11.80 -4.23 -19.35
CA PHE A 393 11.12 -4.31 -20.65
C PHE A 393 9.61 -4.13 -20.52
N LYS A 394 9.00 -3.31 -21.38
CA LYS A 394 7.57 -3.00 -21.42
C LYS A 394 6.94 -3.70 -22.59
N VAL A 395 5.84 -4.41 -22.31
CA VAL A 395 5.03 -5.02 -23.36
C VAL A 395 4.35 -3.92 -24.19
N ASP A 396 4.34 -4.08 -25.51
CA ASP A 396 3.63 -3.19 -26.41
C ASP A 396 2.12 -3.18 -26.08
N PRO A 397 1.48 -2.01 -25.92
CA PRO A 397 0.05 -1.93 -25.57
C PRO A 397 -0.89 -2.66 -26.53
N ASP A 398 -0.49 -2.86 -27.79
CA ASP A 398 -1.26 -3.59 -28.80
C ASP A 398 -0.93 -5.10 -28.82
N GLY A 399 -0.19 -5.60 -27.82
CA GLY A 399 0.21 -7.01 -27.70
C GLY A 399 1.21 -7.46 -28.78
N ARG A 400 1.92 -6.53 -29.42
CA ARG A 400 2.91 -6.86 -30.45
C ARG A 400 4.18 -7.43 -29.82
N ALA A 401 4.86 -8.30 -30.56
CA ALA A 401 6.15 -8.88 -30.18
C ALA A 401 7.33 -7.88 -30.30
N ASN A 402 7.11 -6.63 -29.90
CA ASN A 402 8.14 -5.61 -29.79
C ASN A 402 8.23 -5.16 -28.33
N TRP A 403 9.32 -5.52 -27.65
CA TRP A 403 9.50 -5.24 -26.23
C TRP A 403 10.58 -4.19 -26.06
N ASN A 404 10.16 -2.93 -25.94
CA ASN A 404 11.08 -1.85 -25.67
C ASN A 404 11.64 -2.04 -24.26
N GLY A 405 12.95 -1.83 -24.11
CA GLY A 405 13.62 -2.03 -22.83
C GLY A 405 14.72 -1.02 -22.56
N ASN A 406 15.13 -0.95 -21.30
CA ASN A 406 16.19 -0.08 -20.81
C ASN A 406 16.99 -0.78 -19.70
N LEU A 407 18.25 -0.39 -19.52
CA LEU A 407 19.13 -0.93 -18.50
C LEU A 407 19.45 0.17 -17.49
N LYS A 408 19.08 -0.07 -16.23
CA LYS A 408 19.24 0.88 -15.14
C LYS A 408 20.41 0.46 -14.27
N LYS A 409 21.24 1.41 -13.87
CA LYS A 409 22.38 1.19 -12.99
C LYS A 409 22.10 1.77 -11.60
N LEU A 410 22.17 0.93 -10.58
CA LEU A 410 22.01 1.25 -9.17
C LEU A 410 23.24 0.76 -8.39
N LYS A 411 23.27 0.99 -7.07
CA LYS A 411 24.35 0.50 -6.21
C LYS A 411 23.84 -0.27 -5.01
N LEU A 412 24.65 -1.19 -4.50
CA LEU A 412 24.47 -1.77 -3.17
C LEU A 412 25.18 -0.89 -2.16
N LEU A 413 24.46 -0.47 -1.13
CA LEU A 413 25.02 0.18 0.04
C LEU A 413 24.85 -0.76 1.24
N GLU A 414 25.96 -1.06 1.90
CA GLU A 414 25.95 -1.73 3.19
C GLU A 414 25.83 -0.66 4.28
N SER A 415 24.77 -0.76 5.08
CA SER A 415 24.55 0.09 6.26
C SER A 415 24.70 -0.75 7.51
N THR A 416 25.46 -0.26 8.49
CA THR A 416 25.58 -0.91 9.80
C THR A 416 24.79 -0.11 10.82
N ASP A 417 23.84 -0.74 11.49
CA ASP A 417 23.11 -0.08 12.57
C ASP A 417 23.96 0.07 13.84
N ASN A 418 23.44 0.81 14.83
CA ASN A 418 24.14 1.05 16.10
C ASN A 418 24.37 -0.22 16.94
N LEU A 419 23.79 -1.36 16.53
CA LEU A 419 23.89 -2.67 17.18
C LEU A 419 24.83 -3.62 16.43
N GLY A 420 25.43 -3.16 15.31
CA GLY A 420 26.35 -3.96 14.49
C GLY A 420 25.66 -4.86 13.47
N SER A 421 24.35 -4.71 13.26
CA SER A 421 23.61 -5.41 12.20
C SER A 421 23.92 -4.78 10.85
N GLN A 422 24.26 -5.59 9.86
CA GLN A 422 24.59 -5.16 8.50
C GLN A 422 23.39 -5.41 7.58
N THR A 423 22.86 -4.34 6.99
CA THR A 423 21.79 -4.40 6.00
C THR A 423 22.32 -3.96 4.65
N LEU A 424 22.01 -4.72 3.59
CA LEU A 424 22.33 -4.38 2.21
C LEU A 424 21.09 -3.78 1.55
N THR A 425 21.20 -2.54 1.08
CA THR A 425 20.10 -1.82 0.40
C THR A 425 20.53 -1.43 -1.00
N VAL A 426 19.62 -1.53 -1.97
CA VAL A 426 19.86 -1.02 -3.33
C VAL A 426 19.52 0.46 -3.34
N VAL A 427 20.49 1.31 -3.65
CA VAL A 427 20.35 2.77 -3.60
C VAL A 427 20.51 3.43 -4.97
N ASP A 428 19.87 4.59 -5.10
CA ASP A 428 19.91 5.44 -6.28
C ASP A 428 21.18 6.32 -6.29
N ALA A 429 21.32 7.20 -7.28
CA ALA A 429 22.45 8.11 -7.43
C ALA A 429 22.58 9.13 -6.27
N ASN A 430 21.53 9.33 -5.49
CA ASN A 430 21.48 10.21 -4.33
C ASN A 430 21.61 9.45 -2.99
N ASN A 431 21.89 8.14 -3.03
CA ASN A 431 21.89 7.23 -1.87
C ASN A 431 20.51 7.10 -1.18
N LEU A 432 19.42 7.34 -1.90
CA LEU A 432 18.07 7.03 -1.45
C LEU A 432 17.70 5.60 -1.87
N ASP A 433 16.74 4.98 -1.20
CA ASP A 433 16.24 3.66 -1.59
C ASP A 433 15.75 3.68 -3.05
N ALA A 434 16.23 2.73 -3.82
CA ALA A 434 15.95 2.65 -5.24
C ALA A 434 14.83 1.66 -5.59
N ILE A 435 14.39 0.82 -4.64
CA ILE A 435 13.43 -0.26 -4.90
C ILE A 435 12.14 0.02 -4.13
N ALA A 436 11.03 0.04 -4.83
CA ALA A 436 9.70 0.17 -4.25
C ALA A 436 9.22 -1.14 -3.63
N SER A 437 8.09 -1.09 -2.91
CA SER A 437 7.51 -2.25 -2.22
C SER A 437 7.13 -3.41 -3.16
N ASP A 438 6.87 -3.11 -4.43
CA ASP A 438 6.54 -4.10 -5.45
C ASP A 438 7.78 -4.81 -6.03
N GLY A 439 8.97 -4.54 -5.48
CA GLY A 439 10.24 -5.13 -5.89
C GLY A 439 10.84 -4.54 -7.17
N ARG A 440 10.27 -3.45 -7.68
CA ARG A 440 10.73 -2.76 -8.89
C ARG A 440 11.44 -1.46 -8.53
N ILE A 441 12.12 -0.82 -9.49
CA ILE A 441 12.75 0.49 -9.23
C ILE A 441 11.67 1.52 -8.84
N SER A 442 11.83 2.31 -7.79
CA SER A 442 10.84 3.35 -7.44
C SER A 442 10.77 4.43 -8.53
N TYR A 443 9.59 5.04 -8.73
CA TYR A 443 9.44 6.17 -9.65
C TYR A 443 10.28 7.39 -9.23
N ASN A 444 10.59 7.51 -7.94
CA ASN A 444 11.39 8.61 -7.38
C ASN A 444 12.92 8.39 -7.49
N SER A 445 13.35 7.22 -7.96
CA SER A 445 14.78 6.90 -8.05
C SER A 445 15.45 7.61 -9.24
N LEU A 446 16.64 8.17 -8.99
CA LEU A 446 17.55 8.64 -10.04
C LEU A 446 18.66 7.61 -10.24
N THR A 447 18.71 6.97 -11.40
CA THR A 447 19.71 5.91 -11.67
C THR A 447 21.06 6.49 -12.11
N TYR A 448 22.17 5.78 -11.85
CA TYR A 448 23.55 6.29 -12.03
C TYR A 448 23.97 6.59 -13.46
N TRP A 449 23.20 6.13 -14.45
CA TRP A 449 23.45 6.40 -15.87
C TRP A 449 22.54 7.51 -16.42
N THR A 450 21.80 8.17 -15.54
CA THR A 450 20.91 9.25 -15.90
C THR A 450 21.54 10.60 -15.62
N ASP A 451 21.48 11.49 -16.60
CA ASP A 451 21.64 12.92 -16.40
C ASP A 451 20.24 13.55 -16.27
N SER A 452 19.90 13.95 -15.05
CA SER A 452 18.58 14.48 -14.69
C SER A 452 18.21 15.75 -15.46
N ALA A 453 19.19 16.55 -15.90
CA ALA A 453 18.95 17.80 -16.61
C ALA A 453 18.60 17.61 -18.09
N SER A 454 18.87 16.43 -18.66
CA SER A 454 18.59 16.11 -20.05
C SER A 454 17.55 15.00 -20.22
N LEU A 455 16.71 14.81 -19.21
CA LEU A 455 15.54 13.93 -19.30
C LEU A 455 14.42 14.61 -20.13
N PRO A 456 13.66 13.82 -20.92
CA PRO A 456 12.42 14.31 -21.50
C PRO A 456 11.41 14.67 -20.39
N PRO A 457 10.40 15.51 -20.70
CA PRO A 457 9.30 15.79 -19.78
C PRO A 457 8.65 14.49 -19.30
N PRO A 458 8.21 14.41 -18.03
CA PRO A 458 7.55 13.23 -17.50
C PRO A 458 6.20 12.98 -18.19
N GLU A 459 5.90 11.71 -18.50
CA GLU A 459 4.60 11.25 -18.98
C GLU A 459 3.94 10.29 -17.96
N GLY A 460 2.64 10.46 -17.69
CA GLY A 460 1.91 9.59 -16.75
C GLY A 460 2.44 9.69 -15.31
N ASP A 461 2.85 8.55 -14.74
CA ASP A 461 3.34 8.43 -13.35
C ASP A 461 4.82 8.84 -13.17
N GLU A 462 5.45 9.37 -14.22
CA GLU A 462 6.85 9.78 -14.20
C GLU A 462 7.10 11.08 -13.42
N LEU A 463 8.28 11.22 -12.80
CA LEU A 463 8.66 12.39 -12.00
C LEU A 463 9.72 13.25 -12.69
N ASP A 464 9.63 14.58 -12.58
CA ASP A 464 10.64 15.46 -13.17
C ASP A 464 12.03 15.23 -12.56
N GLY A 465 13.06 15.27 -13.40
CA GLY A 465 14.45 15.01 -12.98
C GLY A 465 14.77 13.58 -12.50
N LYS A 466 13.82 12.63 -12.54
CA LYS A 466 13.99 11.22 -12.15
C LYS A 466 13.66 10.30 -13.32
N ASP A 467 14.47 9.27 -13.57
CA ASP A 467 14.16 8.29 -14.61
C ASP A 467 13.38 7.08 -14.09
N GLY A 468 13.52 6.73 -12.81
CA GLY A 468 12.80 5.67 -12.13
C GLY A 468 12.72 4.36 -12.91
N ARG A 469 11.56 3.72 -12.84
CA ARG A 469 11.21 2.50 -13.61
C ARG A 469 10.73 2.77 -15.03
N SER A 470 10.82 4.00 -15.53
CA SER A 470 10.43 4.27 -16.90
C SER A 470 11.48 3.74 -17.86
N ILE A 471 11.03 2.95 -18.83
CA ILE A 471 11.87 2.39 -19.87
C ILE A 471 12.28 3.47 -20.87
N ALA A 472 11.39 4.39 -21.22
CA ALA A 472 11.65 5.42 -22.22
C ALA A 472 12.58 6.54 -21.71
N ARG A 473 12.99 6.50 -20.44
CA ARG A 473 13.62 7.63 -19.76
C ARG A 473 14.96 7.23 -19.14
N GLY A 474 15.99 8.07 -19.27
CA GLY A 474 17.29 7.91 -18.60
C GLY A 474 17.98 6.54 -18.77
N GLY A 475 18.79 6.16 -17.79
CA GLY A 475 19.51 4.88 -17.75
C GLY A 475 20.53 4.72 -18.88
N ALA A 476 20.76 3.47 -19.30
CA ALA A 476 21.66 3.16 -20.40
C ALA A 476 21.20 3.81 -21.71
N GLY A 477 19.89 3.99 -21.91
CA GLY A 477 19.35 4.70 -23.07
C GLY A 477 20.03 6.05 -23.30
N GLN A 478 20.15 6.87 -22.26
CA GLN A 478 20.80 8.19 -22.35
C GLN A 478 22.30 8.14 -22.66
N GLN A 479 22.96 7.02 -22.33
CA GLN A 479 24.39 6.81 -22.60
C GLN A 479 24.65 6.30 -24.02
N ILE A 480 23.61 5.92 -24.76
CA ILE A 480 23.71 5.45 -26.15
C ILE A 480 23.41 6.62 -27.09
N PRO A 481 24.38 7.05 -27.93
CA PRO A 481 24.16 8.10 -28.91
C PRO A 481 22.97 7.79 -29.84
N GLY A 482 22.01 8.71 -29.94
CA GLY A 482 20.81 8.58 -30.79
C GLY A 482 19.51 8.27 -30.03
N TYR A 483 19.58 7.74 -28.81
CA TYR A 483 18.40 7.38 -28.01
C TYR A 483 17.56 8.60 -27.59
N LEU A 484 18.21 9.71 -27.20
CA LEU A 484 17.54 10.98 -26.85
C LEU A 484 16.84 11.67 -28.05
N GLY A 485 16.98 11.13 -29.26
CA GLY A 485 16.41 11.69 -30.51
C GLY A 485 15.08 11.07 -30.95
N GLY A 486 14.44 10.24 -30.11
CA GLY A 486 13.19 9.55 -30.46
C GLY A 486 13.37 8.15 -31.06
N ALA A 487 14.53 7.52 -30.85
CA ALA A 487 14.72 6.11 -31.12
C ALA A 487 14.09 5.29 -29.97
N PHE A 488 13.17 4.39 -30.31
CA PHE A 488 12.39 3.62 -29.33
C PHE A 488 13.11 2.33 -28.90
N THR A 489 14.21 1.98 -29.58
CA THR A 489 15.01 0.78 -29.28
C THR A 489 16.53 1.01 -29.40
N ILE A 490 17.31 0.12 -28.78
CA ILE A 490 18.75 0.01 -29.04
C ILE A 490 18.92 -0.59 -30.45
N GLY A 491 19.18 0.25 -31.44
CA GLY A 491 19.49 -0.18 -32.81
C GLY A 491 18.62 0.41 -33.93
N ASP A 492 17.79 1.42 -33.66
CA ASP A 492 17.14 2.22 -34.71
C ASP A 492 18.13 3.07 -35.52
#